data_AF-A0A2G9QDH1-F1
#
_entry.id   AF-A0A2G9QDH1-F1
#
_cell.length_a   1.000
_cell.length_b   1.000
_cell.length_c   1.000
_cell.angle_alpha   90.00
_cell.angle_beta   90.00
_cell.angle_gamma   90.00
#
_symmetry.space_group_name_H-M   'P 1'
#
loop_
_entity.id
_entity.type
_entity.pdbx_description
1 polymer ?
#
loop_
_entity_poly.entity_id
_entity_poly.type
_entity_poly.pdbx_seq_one_letter_code
_entity_poly.pdbx_strand_id
1 'polypeptide(L)'
;MTPLLSPLQGYNKSISQGEVIVRFAFQAAITVLCIACPCSLGLATPTAVMVGTGVGAQNGILIKGGEPLEMAHKVRTVVFDKTGTITHGSPVVMQLKVLVESNKMPTNKLLAIVGTAESNSEHPLGSAVTKYCKE
;
A
#
# COMPACT_ATOMS: atom_id res chain seq x y z
N MET A 1 -28.86 32.13 -41.62
CA MET A 1 -29.22 32.74 -40.32
C MET A 1 -30.71 32.49 -40.06
N THR A 2 -31.11 31.21 -40.01
CA THR A 2 -32.48 30.81 -39.69
C THR A 2 -32.68 30.94 -38.18
N PRO A 3 -33.80 31.52 -37.73
CA PRO A 3 -33.99 31.84 -36.33
C PRO A 3 -34.23 30.57 -35.52
N LEU A 4 -33.60 30.50 -34.35
CA LEU A 4 -33.80 29.55 -33.25
C LEU A 4 -35.25 29.57 -32.67
N LEU A 5 -36.27 29.87 -33.49
CA LEU A 5 -37.68 29.97 -33.11
C LEU A 5 -38.50 28.72 -33.45
N SER A 6 -37.84 27.61 -33.80
CA SER A 6 -38.50 26.30 -33.96
C SER A 6 -38.70 25.45 -32.68
N PRO A 7 -38.55 25.91 -31.41
CA PRO A 7 -38.98 25.09 -30.27
C PRO A 7 -40.51 25.14 -30.06
N LEU A 8 -41.24 26.04 -30.74
CA LEU A 8 -42.69 26.21 -30.59
C LEU A 8 -43.53 25.19 -31.37
N GLN A 9 -42.93 24.36 -32.21
CA GLN A 9 -43.66 23.51 -33.17
C GLN A 9 -44.38 22.31 -32.51
N GLY A 10 -44.26 22.15 -31.19
CA GLY A 10 -44.99 21.16 -30.38
C GLY A 10 -45.71 21.74 -29.15
N TYR A 11 -45.74 23.06 -28.95
CA TYR A 11 -46.40 23.71 -27.81
C TYR A 11 -47.81 24.17 -28.18
N ASN A 12 -48.79 23.93 -27.31
CA ASN A 12 -50.20 24.26 -27.54
C ASN A 12 -50.38 25.78 -27.70
N LYS A 13 -51.12 26.23 -28.74
CA LYS A 13 -51.31 27.65 -29.09
C LYS A 13 -52.07 28.47 -28.03
N SER A 14 -52.60 27.82 -26.99
CA SER A 14 -53.29 28.45 -25.86
C SER A 14 -52.35 28.97 -24.75
N ILE A 15 -51.04 28.77 -24.87
CA ILE A 15 -50.05 29.10 -23.83
C ILE A 15 -49.37 30.44 -24.15
N SER A 16 -49.19 31.29 -23.13
CA SER A 16 -48.50 32.59 -23.23
C SER A 16 -47.02 32.41 -23.61
N GLN A 17 -46.49 33.29 -24.48
CA GLN A 17 -45.09 33.25 -24.95
C GLN A 17 -44.08 33.23 -23.79
N GLY A 18 -44.35 33.96 -22.70
CA GLY A 18 -43.50 33.96 -21.50
C GLY A 18 -43.42 32.60 -20.82
N GLU A 19 -44.51 31.83 -20.79
CA GLU A 19 -44.55 30.50 -20.20
C GLU A 19 -43.75 29.48 -21.03
N VAL A 20 -43.75 29.63 -22.36
CA VAL A 20 -42.97 28.73 -23.23
C VAL A 20 -41.46 28.97 -23.09
N ILE A 21 -41.04 30.23 -22.99
CA ILE A 21 -39.63 30.58 -22.75
C ILE A 21 -39.16 30.01 -21.41
N VAL A 22 -39.95 30.18 -20.35
CA VAL A 22 -39.63 29.65 -19.02
C VAL A 22 -39.56 28.12 -19.05
N ARG A 23 -40.53 27.43 -19.66
CA ARG A 23 -40.51 25.97 -19.80
C ARG A 23 -39.27 25.46 -20.54
N PHE A 24 -38.92 26.09 -21.66
CA PHE A 24 -37.73 25.72 -22.44
C PHE A 24 -36.45 25.95 -21.65
N ALA A 25 -36.32 27.09 -20.97
CA ALA A 25 -35.16 27.41 -20.13
C ALA A 25 -35.00 26.41 -18.97
N PHE A 26 -36.08 26.07 -18.28
CA PHE A 26 -36.06 25.07 -17.20
C PHE A 26 -35.71 23.66 -17.72
N GLN A 27 -36.27 23.26 -18.87
CA GLN A 27 -35.96 21.97 -19.48
C GLN A 27 -34.49 21.86 -19.88
N ALA A 28 -33.93 22.91 -20.47
CA ALA A 28 -32.51 22.99 -20.81
C ALA A 28 -31.63 22.96 -19.55
N ALA A 29 -31.99 23.70 -18.50
CA ALA A 29 -31.24 23.73 -17.24
C ALA A 29 -31.17 22.36 -16.56
N ILE A 30 -32.29 21.63 -16.47
CA ILE A 30 -32.33 20.28 -15.88
C ILE A 30 -31.48 19.31 -16.71
N THR A 31 -31.56 19.42 -18.04
CA THR A 31 -30.79 18.55 -18.95
C THR A 31 -29.28 18.74 -18.76
N VAL A 32 -28.82 19.99 -18.63
CA VAL A 32 -27.41 20.29 -18.35
C VAL A 32 -26.99 19.73 -16.98
N LEU A 33 -27.82 19.88 -15.94
CA LEU A 33 -27.52 19.36 -14.61
C LEU A 33 -27.40 17.82 -14.61
N CYS A 34 -28.31 17.13 -15.30
CA CYS A 34 -28.29 15.67 -15.42
C CYS A 34 -27.05 15.17 -16.17
N ILE A 35 -26.64 15.84 -17.25
CA ILE A 35 -25.44 15.47 -18.01
C ILE A 35 -24.16 15.80 -17.23
N ALA A 36 -24.19 16.84 -16.40
CA ALA A 36 -23.03 17.26 -15.60
C ALA A 36 -22.67 16.28 -14.48
N CYS A 37 -23.59 15.41 -14.02
CA CYS A 37 -23.31 14.41 -13.00
C CYS A 37 -22.29 13.37 -13.50
N PRO A 38 -21.03 13.38 -13.01
CA PRO A 38 -19.99 12.51 -13.53
C PRO A 38 -19.96 11.21 -12.73
N CYS A 39 -20.92 10.30 -12.99
CA CYS A 39 -21.05 9.02 -12.27
C CYS A 39 -19.77 8.17 -12.34
N SER A 40 -19.06 8.21 -13.47
CA SER A 40 -17.79 7.51 -13.66
C SER A 40 -16.64 8.08 -12.81
N LEU A 41 -16.66 9.39 -12.55
CA LEU A 41 -15.62 10.05 -11.76
C LEU A 41 -15.65 9.59 -10.30
N GLY A 42 -16.85 9.40 -9.74
CA GLY A 42 -17.02 8.92 -8.36
C GLY A 42 -16.55 7.48 -8.13
N LEU A 43 -16.59 6.64 -9.17
CA LEU A 43 -16.13 5.24 -9.10
C LEU A 43 -14.65 5.06 -9.46
N ALA A 44 -14.06 5.99 -10.20
CA ALA A 44 -12.68 5.87 -10.66
C ALA A 44 -11.69 5.62 -9.51
N THR A 45 -11.74 6.43 -8.46
CA THR A 45 -10.85 6.32 -7.29
C THR A 45 -11.05 5.03 -6.49
N PRO A 46 -12.26 4.66 -6.03
CA PRO A 46 -12.42 3.43 -5.25
C PRO A 46 -12.09 2.17 -6.06
N THR A 47 -12.38 2.14 -7.36
CA THR A 47 -11.97 1.01 -8.21
C THR A 47 -10.46 0.94 -8.38
N ALA A 48 -9.78 2.07 -8.62
CA ALA A 48 -8.33 2.11 -8.72
C ALA A 48 -7.65 1.67 -7.41
N VAL A 49 -8.14 2.15 -6.25
CA VAL A 49 -7.62 1.76 -4.93
C VAL A 49 -7.85 0.28 -4.66
N MET A 50 -9.06 -0.23 -4.92
CA MET A 50 -9.40 -1.63 -4.69
C MET A 50 -8.54 -2.58 -5.54
N VAL A 51 -8.36 -2.27 -6.83
CA VAL A 51 -7.51 -3.07 -7.72
C VAL A 51 -6.04 -2.92 -7.34
N GLY A 52 -5.56 -1.70 -7.08
CA GLY A 52 -4.16 -1.43 -6.72
C GLY A 52 -3.74 -2.11 -5.42
N THR A 53 -4.58 -2.09 -4.39
CA THR A 53 -4.34 -2.82 -3.13
C THR A 53 -4.40 -4.34 -3.32
N GLY A 54 -5.29 -4.85 -4.18
CA GLY A 54 -5.35 -6.27 -4.53
C GLY A 54 -4.07 -6.76 -5.23
N VAL A 55 -3.55 -5.99 -6.19
CA VAL A 55 -2.28 -6.27 -6.85
C VAL A 55 -1.12 -6.18 -5.86
N GLY A 56 -1.10 -5.20 -4.97
CA GLY A 56 -0.11 -5.09 -3.90
C GLY A 56 -0.07 -6.34 -3.03
N ALA A 57 -1.23 -6.84 -2.61
CA ALA A 57 -1.35 -8.03 -1.78
C ALA A 57 -0.80 -9.30 -2.48
N GLN A 58 -1.02 -9.44 -3.79
CA GLN A 58 -0.43 -10.54 -4.59
C GLN A 58 1.11 -10.49 -4.62
N ASN A 59 1.70 -9.32 -4.43
CA ASN A 59 3.14 -9.11 -4.36
C ASN A 59 3.67 -9.09 -2.91
N GLY A 60 2.86 -9.47 -1.92
CA GLY A 60 3.25 -9.47 -0.51
C GLY A 60 3.28 -8.09 0.14
N ILE A 61 2.72 -7.06 -0.50
CA ILE A 61 2.65 -5.69 0.02
C ILE A 61 1.22 -5.43 0.52
N LEU A 62 1.03 -5.43 1.84
CA LEU A 62 -0.27 -5.15 2.43
C LEU A 62 -0.44 -3.64 2.66
N ILE A 63 -1.34 -3.03 1.88
CA ILE A 63 -1.64 -1.59 1.97
C ILE A 63 -2.96 -1.39 2.72
N LYS A 64 -2.91 -0.70 3.85
CA LYS A 64 -4.07 -0.51 4.74
C LYS A 64 -4.86 0.75 4.36
N GLY A 65 -5.87 0.61 3.50
CA GLY A 65 -6.73 1.71 3.04
C GLY A 65 -6.23 2.40 1.77
N GLY A 66 -6.97 3.41 1.30
CA GLY A 66 -6.66 4.14 0.06
C GLY A 66 -5.66 5.29 0.21
N GLU A 67 -5.72 6.01 1.33
CA GLU A 67 -4.86 7.17 1.60
C GLU A 67 -3.35 6.83 1.52
N PRO A 68 -2.85 5.69 2.06
CA PRO A 68 -1.44 5.33 1.89
C PRO A 68 -1.05 5.05 0.44
N LEU A 69 -1.96 4.48 -0.37
CA LEU A 69 -1.71 4.21 -1.79
C LEU A 69 -1.61 5.50 -2.60
N GLU A 70 -2.49 6.47 -2.30
CA GLU A 70 -2.43 7.81 -2.91
C GLU A 70 -1.17 8.58 -2.47
N MET A 71 -0.79 8.49 -1.20
CA MET A 71 0.39 9.15 -0.68
C MET A 71 1.71 8.52 -1.18
N ALA A 72 1.71 7.23 -1.50
CA ALA A 72 2.89 6.51 -1.96
C ALA A 72 3.58 7.18 -3.17
N HIS A 73 2.79 7.73 -4.11
CA HIS A 73 3.35 8.40 -5.29
C HIS A 73 4.07 9.72 -4.96
N LYS A 74 3.82 10.31 -3.78
CA LYS A 74 4.43 11.58 -3.33
C LYS A 74 5.68 11.35 -2.48
N VAL A 75 5.98 10.09 -2.13
CA VAL A 75 7.13 9.75 -1.30
C VAL A 75 8.41 9.97 -2.09
N ARG A 76 9.30 10.83 -1.56
CA ARG A 76 10.61 11.15 -2.14
C ARG A 76 11.80 10.59 -1.35
N THR A 77 11.55 10.13 -0.14
CA THR A 77 12.60 9.70 0.80
C THR A 77 12.06 8.55 1.63
N VAL A 78 12.84 7.48 1.70
CA VAL A 78 12.51 6.29 2.49
C VAL A 78 13.59 6.14 3.55
N VAL A 79 13.17 6.11 4.81
CA VAL A 79 14.05 5.84 5.95
C VAL A 79 13.76 4.42 6.42
N PHE A 80 14.77 3.56 6.36
CA PHE A 80 14.65 2.19 6.81
C PHE A 80 15.12 2.09 8.26
N ASP A 81 14.36 1.36 9.08
CA ASP A 81 14.93 0.83 10.30
C ASP A 81 15.98 -0.25 9.95
N LYS A 82 17.01 -0.41 10.76
CA LYS A 82 18.06 -1.39 10.48
C LYS A 82 17.65 -2.77 10.99
N THR A 83 17.29 -2.86 12.26
CA THR A 83 17.13 -4.13 12.97
C THR A 83 15.79 -4.75 12.60
N GLY A 84 15.81 -5.94 11.99
CA GLY A 84 14.57 -6.64 11.61
C GLY A 84 13.90 -6.14 10.32
N THR A 85 14.40 -5.04 9.73
CA THR A 85 13.98 -4.58 8.39
C THR A 85 15.07 -4.84 7.35
N ILE A 86 16.28 -4.30 7.55
CA ILE A 86 17.43 -4.60 6.69
C ILE A 86 18.12 -5.89 7.13
N THR A 87 18.19 -6.13 8.44
CA THR A 87 18.80 -7.33 9.02
C THR A 87 17.75 -8.35 9.41
N HIS A 88 18.15 -9.62 9.54
CA HIS A 88 17.27 -10.71 10.00
C HIS A 88 16.77 -10.55 11.45
N GLY A 89 17.21 -9.53 12.20
CA GLY A 89 16.77 -9.28 13.58
C GLY A 89 17.31 -10.28 14.61
N SER A 90 18.02 -11.32 14.20
CA SER A 90 18.66 -12.31 15.06
C SER A 90 20.19 -12.24 14.94
N PRO A 91 20.92 -12.27 16.07
CA PRO A 91 22.38 -12.36 16.04
C PRO A 91 22.83 -13.73 15.53
N VAL A 92 23.92 -13.76 14.77
CA VAL A 92 24.55 -14.98 14.24
C VAL A 92 26.06 -14.90 14.49
N VAL A 93 26.68 -16.02 14.86
CA VAL A 93 28.13 -16.09 15.04
C VAL A 93 28.81 -16.04 13.67
N MET A 94 29.51 -14.93 13.40
CA MET A 94 30.20 -14.72 12.11
C MET A 94 31.61 -15.32 12.09
N GLN A 95 32.28 -15.34 13.23
CA GLN A 95 33.68 -15.77 13.31
C GLN A 95 34.01 -16.36 14.67
N LEU A 96 34.62 -17.55 14.67
CA LEU A 96 35.26 -18.17 15.83
C LEU A 96 36.77 -17.94 15.73
N LYS A 97 37.38 -17.33 16.76
CA LYS A 97 38.84 -17.19 16.87
C LYS A 97 39.32 -17.91 18.14
N VAL A 98 40.21 -18.89 17.97
CA VAL A 98 40.81 -19.64 19.07
C VAL A 98 42.24 -19.12 19.27
N LEU A 99 42.56 -18.64 20.49
CA LEU A 99 43.86 -18.03 20.81
C LEU A 99 44.94 -19.05 21.20
N VAL A 100 44.62 -20.34 21.22
CA VAL A 100 45.51 -21.43 21.62
C VAL A 100 45.86 -22.29 20.41
N GLU A 101 47.06 -22.86 20.38
CA GLU A 101 47.49 -23.77 19.32
C GLU A 101 46.48 -24.91 19.14
N SER A 102 46.07 -25.15 17.89
CA SER A 102 45.07 -26.14 17.46
C SER A 102 45.36 -27.57 17.92
N ASN A 103 46.59 -27.84 18.38
CA ASN A 103 47.05 -29.14 18.83
C ASN A 103 46.69 -29.48 20.29
N LYS A 104 46.26 -28.49 21.10
CA LYS A 104 45.91 -28.71 22.52
C LYS A 104 44.45 -29.11 22.74
N MET A 105 43.53 -28.67 21.87
CA MET A 105 42.11 -29.00 22.00
C MET A 105 41.42 -29.01 20.63
N PRO A 106 40.71 -30.09 20.28
CA PRO A 106 39.94 -30.12 19.04
C PRO A 106 38.74 -29.17 19.12
N THR A 107 38.47 -28.45 18.03
CA THR A 107 37.39 -27.45 17.93
C THR A 107 36.03 -27.99 18.36
N ASN A 108 35.73 -29.25 18.05
CA ASN A 108 34.46 -29.88 18.42
C ASN A 108 34.26 -29.98 19.95
N LYS A 109 35.33 -30.26 20.71
CA LYS A 109 35.24 -30.28 22.18
C LYS A 109 35.06 -28.87 22.73
N LEU A 110 35.73 -27.87 22.13
CA LEU A 110 35.56 -26.47 22.52
C LEU A 110 34.12 -26.00 22.29
N LEU A 111 33.55 -26.27 21.10
CA LEU A 111 32.18 -25.93 20.77
C LEU A 111 31.16 -26.66 21.66
N ALA A 112 31.42 -27.93 22.01
CA ALA A 112 30.56 -28.66 22.94
C ALA A 112 30.54 -28.01 24.33
N ILE A 113 31.70 -27.60 24.87
CA ILE A 113 31.79 -26.92 26.17
C ILE A 113 31.06 -25.58 26.11
N VAL A 114 31.37 -24.74 25.12
CA VAL A 114 30.75 -23.41 24.95
C VAL A 114 29.24 -23.54 24.75
N GLY A 115 28.79 -24.47 23.91
CA GLY A 115 27.38 -24.74 23.68
C GLY A 115 26.64 -25.22 24.94
N THR A 116 27.27 -26.04 25.79
CA THR A 116 26.66 -26.45 27.07
C THR A 116 26.62 -25.31 28.08
N ALA A 117 27.64 -24.45 28.13
CA ALA A 117 27.68 -23.31 29.04
C ALA A 117 26.58 -22.28 28.71
N GLU A 118 26.33 -22.03 27.41
CA GLU A 118 25.30 -21.10 26.95
C GLU A 118 23.90 -21.72 26.80
N SER A 119 23.77 -23.05 26.98
CA SER A 119 22.52 -23.77 26.72
C SER A 119 21.33 -23.32 27.57
N ASN A 120 21.58 -22.77 28.75
CA ASN A 120 20.56 -22.27 29.68
C ASN A 120 20.41 -20.74 29.65
N SER A 121 21.02 -20.06 28.67
CA SER A 121 21.01 -18.61 28.53
C SER A 121 19.78 -18.15 27.72
N GLU A 122 18.95 -17.28 28.30
CA GLU A 122 17.83 -16.63 27.59
C GLU A 122 18.29 -15.42 26.75
N HIS A 123 19.56 -15.01 26.89
CA HIS A 123 20.09 -13.87 26.16
C HIS A 123 20.17 -14.20 24.66
N PRO A 124 19.74 -13.31 23.73
CA PRO A 124 19.77 -13.57 22.29
C PRO A 124 21.15 -14.00 21.75
N LEU A 125 22.23 -13.49 22.36
CA LEU A 125 23.60 -13.92 22.04
C LEU A 125 23.89 -15.36 22.48
N GLY A 126 23.45 -15.77 23.67
CA GLY A 126 23.62 -17.15 24.16
C GLY A 126 22.86 -18.14 23.29
N SER A 127 21.64 -17.78 22.87
CA SER A 127 20.86 -18.54 21.89
C SER A 127 21.58 -18.69 20.54
N ALA A 128 22.17 -17.60 20.03
CA ALA A 128 22.94 -17.62 18.78
C ALA A 128 24.20 -18.49 18.87
N VAL A 129 24.94 -18.43 19.98
CA VAL A 129 26.12 -19.27 20.23
C VAL A 129 25.73 -20.73 20.36
N THR A 130 24.67 -21.03 21.10
CA THR A 130 24.18 -22.41 21.27
C THR A 130 23.70 -23.00 19.95
N LYS A 131 23.05 -22.20 19.09
CA LYS A 131 22.66 -22.62 17.74
C LYS A 131 23.89 -22.90 16.87
N TYR A 132 24.87 -22.00 16.86
CA TYR A 132 26.12 -22.19 16.11
C TYR A 132 26.91 -23.43 16.53
N CYS A 133 26.91 -23.78 17.82
CA CYS A 133 27.61 -24.98 18.31
C CYS A 133 26.88 -26.30 18.01
N LYS A 134 25.60 -26.24 17.62
CA LYS A 134 24.77 -27.42 17.27
C LYS A 134 24.81 -27.75 15.77
N GLU A 135 25.12 -26.76 14.93
CA GLU A 135 25.35 -26.91 13.49
C GLU A 135 26.74 -27.51 13.21
#